data_AF-A0A395D8Z5-F1
#
_entry.id   AF-A0A395D8Z5-F1
#
_cell.length_a   1.000
_cell.length_b   1.000
_cell.length_c   1.000
_cell.angle_alpha   90.00
_cell.angle_beta   90.00
_cell.angle_gamma   90.00
#
_symmetry.space_group_name_H-M   'P 1'
#
loop_
_entity.id
_entity.type
_entity.pdbx_description
1 polymer ?
#
loop_
_entity_poly.entity_id
_entity_poly.type
_entity_poly.pdbx_seq_one_letter_code
_entity_poly.pdbx_strand_id
1 'polypeptide(L)'
;MRPVLGSARGAVLSFALAAAPSSAMAKEIHLDCRRPDRSVAVDVDTSRLFVQLMWGQGVAEEYQNGDSYLSGPSASGQTHRVIYAVSVENDAVSFGQDYLCVAGGADGKCKERHIRNTLDTAAGVLRYDDDGIVTTLECRPAPPSRRF
;
A
#
# COMPACT_ATOMS: atom_id res chain seq x y z
N MET A 1 76.98 26.60 -3.63
CA MET A 1 76.17 25.45 -4.07
C MET A 1 75.15 25.16 -2.98
N ARG A 2 73.85 25.42 -3.23
CA ARG A 2 72.74 25.20 -2.29
C ARG A 2 71.94 23.94 -2.71
N PRO A 3 71.33 23.21 -1.78
CA PRO A 3 70.75 21.87 -2.00
C PRO A 3 69.28 21.96 -2.43
N VAL A 4 68.75 20.89 -3.04
CA VAL A 4 67.30 20.70 -3.20
C VAL A 4 66.90 19.31 -2.72
N LEU A 5 66.19 19.30 -1.59
CA LEU A 5 65.36 18.21 -1.10
C LEU A 5 64.17 18.03 -2.06
N GLY A 6 63.90 16.79 -2.46
CA GLY A 6 62.67 16.41 -3.17
C GLY A 6 61.86 15.41 -2.35
N SER A 7 60.97 15.93 -1.50
CA SER A 7 59.88 15.19 -0.87
C SER A 7 58.58 15.75 -1.44
N ALA A 8 57.77 14.91 -2.11
CA ALA A 8 56.43 15.30 -2.53
C ALA A 8 55.49 14.10 -2.43
N ARG A 9 54.76 14.07 -1.32
CA ARG A 9 53.57 13.27 -1.08
C ARG A 9 52.49 13.66 -2.10
N GLY A 10 52.08 12.73 -2.95
CA GLY A 10 50.90 12.89 -3.82
C GLY A 10 49.66 12.33 -3.13
N ALA A 11 48.86 13.22 -2.53
CA ALA A 11 47.51 12.90 -2.08
C ALA A 11 46.56 13.04 -3.28
N VAL A 12 45.95 11.94 -3.72
CA VAL A 12 44.85 11.97 -4.70
C VAL A 12 43.54 11.91 -3.92
N LEU A 13 42.93 13.08 -3.68
CA LEU A 13 41.54 13.18 -3.23
C LEU A 13 40.64 12.72 -4.38
N SER A 14 40.05 11.53 -4.24
CA SER A 14 38.92 11.12 -5.08
C SER A 14 37.63 11.70 -4.48
N PHE A 15 37.03 12.66 -5.18
CA PHE A 15 35.67 13.09 -4.93
C PHE A 15 34.72 11.93 -5.26
N ALA A 16 34.31 11.19 -4.24
CA ALA A 16 33.20 10.26 -4.36
C ALA A 16 31.95 11.07 -4.71
N LEU A 17 31.44 10.86 -5.92
CA LEU A 17 30.18 11.39 -6.42
C LEU A 17 29.08 10.94 -5.46
N ALA A 18 28.56 11.87 -4.66
CA ALA A 18 27.42 11.63 -3.80
C ALA A 18 26.23 11.27 -4.71
N ALA A 19 25.87 9.99 -4.73
CA ALA A 19 24.57 9.56 -5.22
C ALA A 19 23.52 10.25 -4.36
N ALA A 20 22.93 11.33 -4.86
CA ALA A 20 21.76 11.92 -4.24
C ALA A 20 20.68 10.81 -4.22
N PRO A 21 20.15 10.42 -3.05
CA PRO A 21 18.97 9.58 -3.04
C PRO A 21 17.91 10.35 -3.81
N SER A 22 17.44 9.77 -4.92
CA SER A 22 16.22 10.25 -5.56
C SER A 22 15.16 10.20 -4.49
N SER A 23 14.73 11.36 -4.02
CA SER A 23 13.56 11.49 -3.18
C SER A 23 12.43 10.84 -3.97
N ALA A 24 12.05 9.64 -3.57
CA ALA A 24 10.75 9.09 -3.91
C ALA A 24 9.74 10.10 -3.37
N MET A 25 9.35 11.04 -4.23
CA MET A 25 8.37 12.06 -3.90
C MET A 25 7.14 11.32 -3.41
N ALA A 26 6.68 11.65 -2.20
CA ALA A 26 5.41 11.16 -1.69
C ALA A 26 4.35 11.42 -2.76
N LYS A 27 3.83 10.34 -3.35
CA LYS A 27 2.90 10.42 -4.48
C LYS A 27 1.52 10.12 -3.89
N GLU A 28 0.68 11.14 -3.85
CA GLU A 28 -0.76 10.93 -3.69
C GLU A 28 -1.32 10.55 -5.06
N ILE A 29 -2.04 9.43 -5.12
CA ILE A 29 -2.67 8.92 -6.33
C ILE A 29 -4.17 8.91 -6.09
N HIS A 30 -4.89 9.66 -6.93
CA HIS A 30 -6.34 9.77 -6.88
C HIS A 30 -6.94 9.17 -8.14
N LEU A 31 -7.74 8.11 -8.00
CA LEU A 31 -8.41 7.42 -9.10
C LEU A 31 -9.92 7.35 -8.88
N ASP A 32 -10.68 7.49 -9.96
CA ASP A 32 -12.09 7.11 -10.04
C ASP A 32 -12.18 5.78 -10.79
N CYS A 33 -12.57 4.71 -10.10
CA CYS A 33 -12.77 3.39 -10.67
C CYS A 33 -14.27 3.08 -10.86
N ARG A 34 -14.61 2.43 -11.98
CA ARG A 34 -16.01 2.23 -12.38
C ARG A 34 -16.30 0.79 -12.80
N ARG A 35 -17.54 0.38 -12.50
CA ARG A 35 -18.29 -0.77 -13.01
C ARG A 35 -19.62 -0.24 -13.59
N PRO A 36 -20.33 -0.95 -14.48
CA PRO A 36 -21.62 -0.47 -15.01
C PRO A 36 -22.65 -0.03 -13.94
N ASP A 37 -22.64 -0.63 -12.76
CA ASP A 37 -23.61 -0.40 -11.67
C ASP A 37 -23.05 0.41 -10.49
N ARG A 38 -21.73 0.59 -10.37
CA ARG A 38 -21.07 1.14 -9.18
C ARG A 38 -19.79 1.91 -9.51
N SER A 39 -19.47 2.90 -8.69
CA SER A 39 -18.19 3.62 -8.72
C SER A 39 -17.52 3.60 -7.36
N VAL A 40 -16.19 3.60 -7.37
CA VAL A 40 -15.34 3.74 -6.19
C VAL A 40 -14.27 4.78 -6.47
N ALA A 41 -14.15 5.75 -5.58
CA ALA A 41 -12.98 6.62 -5.54
C ALA A 41 -11.89 5.90 -4.74
N VAL A 42 -10.69 5.84 -5.30
CA VAL A 42 -9.53 5.23 -4.67
C VAL A 42 -8.49 6.31 -4.48
N ASP A 43 -7.99 6.43 -3.26
CA ASP A 43 -6.92 7.33 -2.89
C ASP A 43 -5.77 6.53 -2.29
N VAL A 44 -4.56 6.75 -2.79
CA VAL A 44 -3.34 6.07 -2.31
C VAL A 44 -2.34 7.10 -1.88
N ASP A 45 -1.85 6.97 -0.64
CA ASP A 45 -0.68 7.69 -0.16
C ASP A 45 0.50 6.72 -0.06
N THR A 46 1.43 6.83 -1.01
CA THR A 46 2.57 5.91 -1.09
C THR A 46 3.58 6.11 0.04
N SER A 47 3.58 7.27 0.69
CA SER A 47 4.51 7.56 1.80
C SER A 47 4.04 6.95 3.12
N ARG A 48 2.73 6.94 3.32
CA ARG A 48 2.09 6.36 4.51
C ARG A 48 1.74 4.88 4.34
N LEU A 49 1.90 4.32 3.14
CA LEU A 49 1.39 2.99 2.77
C LEU A 49 -0.09 2.89 3.16
N PHE A 50 -0.86 3.87 2.69
CA PHE A 50 -2.26 4.04 3.02
C PHE A 50 -3.12 4.01 1.75
N VAL A 51 -4.25 3.31 1.82
CA VAL A 51 -5.23 3.22 0.75
C VAL A 51 -6.61 3.47 1.33
N GLN A 52 -7.39 4.34 0.69
CA GLN A 52 -8.78 4.62 1.02
C GLN A 52 -9.66 4.34 -0.20
N LEU A 53 -10.78 3.64 0.02
CA LEU A 53 -11.80 3.37 -0.98
C LEU A 53 -13.09 4.03 -0.53
N MET A 54 -13.64 4.93 -1.34
CA MET A 54 -14.95 5.53 -1.10
C MET A 54 -15.94 5.03 -2.14
N TRP A 55 -16.88 4.22 -1.69
CA TRP A 55 -17.97 3.73 -2.53
C TRP A 55 -19.04 4.81 -2.68
N GLY A 56 -19.76 4.82 -3.80
CA GLY A 56 -20.79 5.83 -4.09
C GLY A 56 -21.92 5.98 -3.06
N GLN A 57 -22.05 5.05 -2.10
CA GLN A 57 -22.99 5.12 -0.97
C GLN A 57 -22.39 5.82 0.28
N GLY A 58 -21.18 6.38 0.18
CA GLY A 58 -20.48 7.02 1.29
C GLY A 58 -19.79 6.05 2.25
N VAL A 59 -19.74 4.76 1.92
CA VAL A 59 -18.98 3.76 2.68
C VAL A 59 -17.50 3.92 2.35
N ALA A 60 -16.69 4.20 3.37
CA ALA A 60 -15.25 4.28 3.26
C ALA A 60 -14.60 3.02 3.85
N GLU A 61 -13.67 2.43 3.10
CA GLU A 61 -12.72 1.44 3.61
C GLU A 61 -11.33 2.05 3.64
N GLU A 62 -10.60 1.81 4.73
CA GLU A 62 -9.27 2.36 4.95
C GLU A 62 -8.30 1.25 5.30
N TYR A 63 -7.15 1.28 4.66
CA TYR A 63 -6.08 0.30 4.80
C TYR A 63 -4.80 1.06 5.13
N GLN A 64 -4.33 0.97 6.37
CA GLN A 64 -3.05 1.52 6.79
C GLN A 64 -2.10 0.38 7.13
N ASN A 65 -0.96 0.29 6.45
CA ASN A 65 -0.05 -0.83 6.63
C ASN A 65 0.38 -1.03 8.09
N GLY A 66 0.26 -2.26 8.59
CA GLY A 66 0.70 -2.65 9.93
C GLY A 66 -0.30 -2.38 11.03
N ASP A 67 -1.35 -1.60 10.79
CA ASP A 67 -2.43 -1.44 11.76
C ASP A 67 -3.12 -2.78 11.98
N SER A 68 -3.53 -3.01 13.22
CA SER A 68 -4.24 -4.24 13.56
C SER A 68 -5.20 -4.05 14.71
N TYR A 69 -6.24 -4.88 14.73
CA TYR A 69 -7.19 -4.95 15.84
C TYR A 69 -7.59 -6.39 16.09
N LEU A 70 -8.14 -6.65 17.27
CA LEU A 70 -8.79 -7.92 17.57
C LEU A 70 -10.25 -7.81 17.17
N SER A 71 -10.72 -8.70 16.29
CA SER A 71 -12.14 -8.82 16.01
C SER A 71 -12.86 -9.18 17.31
N GLY A 72 -14.07 -8.66 17.50
CA GLY A 72 -14.97 -9.24 18.48
C GLY A 72 -15.23 -10.73 18.18
N PRO A 73 -15.76 -11.49 19.15
CA PRO A 73 -16.19 -12.85 18.88
C PRO A 73 -17.23 -12.83 17.75
N SER A 74 -16.99 -13.61 16.70
CA SER A 74 -17.96 -13.83 15.63
C SER A 74 -19.22 -14.49 16.18
N ALA A 75 -20.27 -14.63 15.36
CA ALA A 75 -21.47 -15.37 15.76
C ALA A 75 -21.19 -16.82 16.19
N SER A 76 -20.09 -17.42 15.72
CA SER A 76 -19.62 -18.75 16.13
C SER A 76 -18.62 -18.74 17.29
N GLY A 77 -18.27 -17.56 17.82
CA GLY A 77 -17.34 -17.36 18.93
C GLY A 77 -15.87 -17.28 18.52
N GLN A 78 -15.56 -17.16 17.23
CA GLN A 78 -14.19 -17.06 16.75
C GLN A 78 -13.64 -15.65 16.96
N THR A 79 -12.37 -15.56 17.34
CA THR A 79 -11.66 -14.29 17.50
C THR A 79 -10.45 -14.30 16.57
N HIS A 80 -10.30 -13.22 15.81
CA HIS A 80 -9.18 -13.01 14.89
C HIS A 80 -8.41 -11.75 15.26
N ARG A 81 -7.09 -11.77 15.02
CA ARG A 81 -6.31 -10.54 14.88
C ARG A 81 -6.35 -10.17 13.40
N VAL A 82 -6.92 -9.01 13.10
CA VAL A 82 -6.97 -8.47 11.75
C VAL A 82 -5.79 -7.53 11.56
N ILE A 83 -4.93 -7.80 10.58
CA ILE A 83 -3.78 -6.96 10.22
C ILE A 83 -4.00 -6.39 8.83
N TYR A 84 -3.82 -5.09 8.68
CA TYR A 84 -3.86 -4.42 7.39
C TYR A 84 -2.48 -4.52 6.71
N ALA A 85 -2.48 -4.96 5.45
CA ALA A 85 -1.27 -5.06 4.65
C ALA A 85 -1.40 -4.13 3.45
N VAL A 86 -0.43 -3.23 3.27
CA VAL A 86 -0.34 -2.37 2.08
C VAL A 86 1.10 -2.36 1.61
N SER A 87 1.30 -2.61 0.31
CA SER A 87 2.60 -2.51 -0.35
C SER A 87 2.48 -1.76 -1.66
N VAL A 88 3.49 -0.96 -1.98
CA VAL A 88 3.59 -0.21 -3.23
C VAL A 88 4.92 -0.56 -3.88
N GLU A 89 4.86 -1.04 -5.12
CA GLU A 89 6.04 -1.33 -5.93
C GLU A 89 5.82 -0.79 -7.34
N ASN A 90 6.55 0.28 -7.69
CA ASN A 90 6.38 1.00 -8.95
C ASN A 90 4.91 1.44 -9.17
N ASP A 91 4.25 0.92 -10.20
CA ASP A 91 2.85 1.19 -10.54
C ASP A 91 1.87 0.17 -9.96
N ALA A 92 2.34 -0.78 -9.15
CA ALA A 92 1.52 -1.80 -8.51
C ALA A 92 1.31 -1.50 -7.03
N VAL A 93 0.04 -1.45 -6.61
CA VAL A 93 -0.37 -1.33 -5.21
C VAL A 93 -1.10 -2.61 -4.83
N SER A 94 -0.67 -3.26 -3.75
CA SER A 94 -1.38 -4.40 -3.15
C SER A 94 -1.87 -3.99 -1.77
N PHE A 95 -3.13 -4.24 -1.46
CA PHE A 95 -3.72 -3.87 -0.17
C PHE A 95 -4.77 -4.88 0.27
N GLY A 96 -4.99 -5.01 1.58
CA GLY A 96 -6.00 -5.91 2.11
C GLY A 96 -5.81 -6.22 3.59
N GLN A 97 -6.36 -7.36 4.01
CA GLN A 97 -6.41 -7.76 5.42
C GLN A 97 -5.98 -9.23 5.60
N ASP A 98 -5.27 -9.48 6.69
CA ASP A 98 -4.98 -10.81 7.22
C ASP A 98 -5.77 -11.05 8.49
N TYR A 99 -6.62 -12.06 8.47
CA TYR A 99 -7.34 -12.56 9.62
C TYR A 99 -6.54 -13.71 10.20
N LEU A 100 -5.79 -13.44 11.26
CA LEU A 100 -5.03 -14.46 11.98
C LEU A 100 -5.87 -15.01 13.12
N CYS A 101 -5.92 -16.33 13.25
CA CYS A 101 -6.72 -16.96 14.28
C CYS A 101 -6.12 -16.74 15.68
N VAL A 102 -6.93 -16.22 16.61
CA VAL A 102 -6.54 -16.03 18.02
C VAL A 102 -7.27 -17.01 18.93
N ALA A 103 -8.55 -17.27 18.67
CA ALA A 103 -9.34 -18.25 19.41
C ALA A 103 -10.36 -18.96 18.51
N GLY A 104 -10.47 -20.27 18.71
CA GLY A 104 -11.50 -21.12 18.11
C GLY A 104 -12.89 -20.81 18.63
N GLY A 105 -13.90 -20.96 17.77
CA GLY A 105 -15.30 -20.84 18.15
C GLY A 105 -15.82 -22.07 18.91
N ALA A 106 -17.14 -22.16 19.07
CA ALA A 106 -17.80 -23.28 19.77
C ALA A 106 -17.51 -24.67 19.17
N ASP A 107 -17.13 -24.72 17.90
CA ASP A 107 -16.74 -25.94 17.20
C ASP A 107 -15.23 -26.24 17.28
N GLY A 108 -14.47 -25.43 18.01
CA GLY A 108 -13.00 -25.51 18.13
C GLY A 108 -12.26 -25.18 16.85
N LYS A 109 -12.96 -24.74 15.79
CA LYS A 109 -12.35 -24.40 14.50
C LYS A 109 -12.22 -22.89 14.39
N CYS A 110 -11.11 -22.48 13.82
CA CYS A 110 -10.88 -21.11 13.41
C CYS A 110 -9.80 -21.14 12.34
N LYS A 111 -10.08 -20.47 11.22
CA LYS A 111 -9.24 -20.50 10.04
C LYS A 111 -8.70 -19.12 9.78
N GLU A 112 -7.45 -19.09 9.33
CA GLU A 112 -6.85 -17.89 8.80
C GLU A 112 -7.46 -17.55 7.44
N ARG A 113 -7.53 -16.26 7.13
CA ARG A 113 -8.03 -15.76 5.86
C ARG A 113 -7.18 -14.58 5.42
N HIS A 114 -6.85 -14.53 4.14
CA HIS A 114 -6.08 -13.46 3.53
C HIS A 114 -6.91 -12.86 2.39
N ILE A 115 -7.23 -11.58 2.50
CA ILE A 115 -7.91 -10.82 1.44
C ILE A 115 -6.86 -9.90 0.82
N ARG A 116 -6.75 -9.91 -0.50
CA ARG A 116 -5.77 -9.11 -1.25
C ARG A 116 -6.39 -8.52 -2.51
N ASN A 117 -6.34 -7.20 -2.57
CA ASN A 117 -6.71 -6.37 -3.70
C ASN A 117 -5.43 -5.89 -4.38
N THR A 118 -5.51 -5.67 -5.70
CA THR A 118 -4.39 -5.13 -6.47
C THR A 118 -4.86 -3.99 -7.35
N LEU A 119 -4.14 -2.88 -7.33
CA LEU A 119 -4.33 -1.76 -8.23
C LEU A 119 -3.07 -1.60 -9.09
N ASP A 120 -3.24 -1.72 -10.40
CA ASP A 120 -2.23 -1.33 -11.39
C ASP A 120 -2.55 0.09 -11.86
N THR A 121 -1.73 1.06 -11.44
CA THR A 121 -1.93 2.47 -11.74
C THR A 121 -1.52 2.84 -13.16
N ALA A 122 -0.68 2.02 -13.81
CA ALA A 122 -0.29 2.22 -15.21
C ALA A 122 -1.37 1.70 -16.16
N ALA A 123 -1.92 0.51 -15.88
CA ALA A 123 -3.02 -0.05 -16.63
C ALA A 123 -4.37 0.60 -16.29
N GLY A 124 -4.48 1.27 -15.13
CA GLY A 124 -5.72 1.82 -14.64
C GLY A 124 -6.72 0.72 -14.28
N VAL A 125 -6.27 -0.32 -13.57
CA VAL A 125 -7.09 -1.50 -13.27
C VAL A 125 -7.03 -1.83 -11.78
N LEU A 126 -8.19 -1.84 -11.13
CA LEU A 126 -8.36 -2.35 -9.77
C LEU A 126 -8.98 -3.75 -9.82
N ARG A 127 -8.31 -4.74 -9.23
CA ARG A 127 -8.88 -6.05 -8.90
C ARG A 127 -9.24 -6.05 -7.42
N TYR A 128 -10.53 -6.13 -7.14
CA TYR A 128 -11.09 -6.07 -5.80
C TYR A 128 -11.76 -7.40 -5.45
N ASP A 129 -11.37 -7.98 -4.33
CA ASP A 129 -11.90 -9.21 -3.74
C ASP A 129 -12.96 -8.87 -2.69
N ASP A 130 -14.22 -9.13 -3.04
CA ASP A 130 -15.38 -9.01 -2.15
C ASP A 130 -15.77 -10.41 -1.65
N ASP A 131 -15.17 -10.84 -0.53
CA ASP A 131 -15.40 -12.14 0.11
C ASP A 131 -15.33 -13.35 -0.86
N GLY A 132 -14.31 -13.36 -1.72
CA GLY A 132 -14.04 -14.41 -2.71
C GLY A 132 -14.57 -14.10 -4.11
N ILE A 133 -15.34 -13.02 -4.29
CA ILE A 133 -15.80 -12.55 -5.60
C ILE A 133 -14.86 -11.47 -6.10
N VAL A 134 -13.91 -11.87 -6.94
CA VAL A 134 -12.95 -10.94 -7.54
C VAL A 134 -13.59 -10.21 -8.72
N THR A 135 -13.72 -8.89 -8.59
CA THR A 135 -14.19 -7.99 -9.65
C THR A 135 -13.04 -7.14 -10.17
N THR A 136 -13.05 -6.85 -11.48
CA THR A 136 -12.12 -5.90 -12.10
C THR A 136 -12.84 -4.60 -12.42
N LEU A 137 -12.26 -3.46 -12.02
CA LEU A 137 -12.77 -2.13 -12.24
C LEU A 137 -11.76 -1.32 -13.07
N GLU A 138 -12.29 -0.56 -14.03
CA GLU A 138 -11.48 0.37 -14.82
C GLU A 138 -11.35 1.68 -14.08
N CYS A 139 -10.14 2.16 -13.92
CA CYS A 139 -9.77 3.34 -13.17
C CYS A 139 -9.23 4.44 -14.08
N ARG A 140 -9.55 5.69 -13.74
CA ARG A 140 -8.98 6.88 -14.39
C ARG A 140 -8.49 7.87 -13.34
N PRO A 141 -7.47 8.69 -13.65
CA PRO A 141 -7.08 9.79 -12.77
C PRO A 141 -8.29 10.66 -12.42
N ALA A 142 -8.46 10.93 -11.12
CA ALA A 142 -9.50 11.81 -10.64
C ALA A 142 -9.22 13.27 -11.06
N PRO A 143 -10.24 14.13 -11.13
CA PRO A 143 -10.04 15.56 -11.39
C PRO A 143 -9.15 16.20 -10.30
N PRO A 144 -8.30 17.19 -10.65
CA PRO A 144 -7.39 17.84 -9.69
C PRO A 144 -8.07 18.55 -8.51
N SER A 145 -9.39 18.76 -8.57
CA SER A 145 -10.17 19.37 -7.50
C SER A 145 -10.58 18.39 -6.39
N ARG A 146 -10.41 17.07 -6.59
CA ARG A 146 -10.72 16.06 -5.59
C ARG A 146 -9.62 16.07 -4.52
N ARG A 147 -10.02 16.16 -3.26
CA ARG A 147 -9.11 16.07 -2.10
C ARG A 147 -9.40 14.77 -1.36
N PHE A 148 -8.37 14.26 -0.67
CA PHE A 148 -8.53 13.33 0.46
C PHE A 148 -9.49 13.91 1.51
#